data_AF-A0A2X3F6N4-F1
#
_entry.id   AF-A0A2X3F6N4-F1
#
_cell.length_a   1.000
_cell.length_b   1.000
_cell.length_c   1.000
_cell.angle_alpha   90.00
_cell.angle_beta   90.00
_cell.angle_gamma   90.00
#
_symmetry.space_group_name_H-M   'P 1'
#
loop_
_entity.id
_entity.type
_entity.pdbx_description
1 polymer ?
#
loop_
_entity_poly.entity_id
_entity_poly.type
_entity_poly.pdbx_seq_one_letter_code
_entity_poly.pdbx_strand_id
1 'polypeptide(L)' 'MATVSVLMYGSPMDVEAALKAKAEAAKADYYVIIMIDDTMVPGQWYSQAILYRR' A
#
# COMPACT_ATOMS: atom_id res chain seq x y z
N MET A 1 12.44 0.50 -10.00
CA MET A 1 11.55 1.14 -9.01
C MET A 1 10.15 1.16 -9.58
N ALA A 2 9.16 0.75 -8.79
CA ALA A 2 7.75 0.78 -9.18
C ALA A 2 6.93 1.36 -8.02
N THR A 3 5.76 1.92 -8.29
CA THR A 3 4.86 2.43 -7.26
C THR A 3 3.59 1.60 -7.24
N VAL A 4 3.12 1.22 -6.05
CA VAL A 4 1.85 0.54 -5.86
C VAL A 4 0.98 1.34 -4.91
N SER A 5 -0.29 1.43 -5.23
CA SER A 5 -1.30 2.06 -4.38
C SER A 5 -2.44 1.09 -4.09
N VAL A 6 -3.07 1.28 -2.93
CA VAL A 6 -4.24 0.53 -2.48
C VAL A 6 -5.28 1.53 -2.01
N LEU A 7 -6.52 1.27 -2.42
CA LEU A 7 -7.71 1.99 -2.00
C LEU A 7 -8.70 0.94 -1.50
N MET A 8 -9.05 1.00 -0.22
CA MET A 8 -9.83 -0.05 0.43
C MET A 8 -10.68 0.48 1.57
N TYR A 9 -11.86 -0.12 1.75
CA TYR A 9 -12.66 0.05 2.95
C TYR A 9 -12.20 -0.92 4.04
N GLY A 10 -11.97 -0.41 5.26
CA GLY A 10 -11.56 -1.24 6.38
C GLY A 10 -10.72 -0.47 7.39
N SER A 11 -9.61 -1.09 7.81
CA SER A 11 -8.68 -0.52 8.78
C SER A 11 -7.31 -0.25 8.13
N PRO A 12 -6.48 0.62 8.72
CA PRO A 12 -5.11 0.87 8.23
C PRO A 12 -4.27 -0.41 8.10
N MET A 13 -4.47 -1.39 9.00
CA MET A 13 -3.77 -2.68 8.95
C MET A 13 -4.10 -3.49 7.71
N ASP A 14 -5.37 -3.48 7.28
CA ASP A 14 -5.78 -4.18 6.07
C ASP A 14 -5.02 -3.60 4.87
N VAL A 15 -4.90 -2.27 4.83
CA VAL A 15 -4.28 -1.53 3.74
C VAL A 15 -2.80 -1.85 3.64
N GLU A 16 -2.12 -1.93 4.77
CA GLU A 16 -0.73 -2.37 4.85
C GLU A 16 -0.56 -3.82 4.35
N ALA A 17 -1.45 -4.73 4.77
CA ALA A 17 -1.43 -6.12 4.32
C ALA A 17 -1.64 -6.25 2.80
N ALA A 18 -2.56 -5.46 2.24
CA ALA A 18 -2.80 -5.40 0.80
C ALA A 18 -1.60 -4.82 0.04
N LEU A 19 -0.93 -3.81 0.60
CA LEU A 19 0.32 -3.26 0.05
C LEU A 19 1.42 -4.31 0.01
N LYS A 20 1.58 -5.06 1.12
CA LYS A 20 2.55 -6.16 1.23
C LYS A 20 2.28 -7.23 0.19
N ALA A 21 1.03 -7.67 0.03
CA ALA A 21 0.66 -8.65 -0.99
C ALA A 21 0.99 -8.17 -2.41
N LYS A 22 0.77 -6.88 -2.71
CA LYS A 22 1.18 -6.29 -4.00
C LYS A 22 2.70 -6.23 -4.17
N ALA A 23 3.44 -5.90 -3.12
CA ALA A 23 4.90 -5.89 -3.14
C ALA A 23 5.49 -7.29 -3.39
N GLU A 24 4.93 -8.32 -2.75
CA GLU A 24 5.28 -9.72 -2.96
C GLU A 24 4.95 -10.19 -4.37
N ALA A 25 3.76 -9.85 -4.89
CA ALA A 25 3.36 -10.16 -6.27
C ALA A 25 4.29 -9.48 -7.30
N ALA A 26 4.79 -8.28 -6.99
CA ALA A 26 5.74 -7.55 -7.81
C ALA A 26 7.20 -8.03 -7.64
N LYS A 27 7.46 -9.00 -6.75
CA LYS A 27 8.81 -9.50 -6.41
C LYS A 27 9.76 -8.37 -6.03
N ALA A 28 9.27 -7.42 -5.23
CA ALA A 28 10.10 -6.36 -4.66
C ALA A 28 10.92 -6.91 -3.48
N ASP A 29 12.21 -6.58 -3.42
CA ASP A 29 13.07 -6.94 -2.28
C ASP A 29 12.74 -6.09 -1.05
N TYR A 30 12.38 -4.82 -1.28
CA TYR A 30 11.98 -3.89 -0.24
C TYR A 30 10.85 -2.98 -0.74
N TYR A 31 10.00 -2.54 0.16
CA TYR A 31 8.97 -1.54 -0.13
C TYR A 31 8.95 -0.49 0.97
N VAL A 32 8.66 0.74 0.59
CA VAL A 32 8.54 1.88 1.52
C VAL A 32 7.16 2.47 1.35
N ILE A 33 6.38 2.46 2.42
CA ILE A 33 5.09 3.12 2.48
C ILE A 33 5.35 4.62 2.65
N ILE A 34 4.88 5.40 1.69
CA ILE A 34 5.08 6.86 1.65
C ILE A 34 3.83 7.63 2.10
N MET A 35 2.67 6.97 2.12
CA MET A 35 1.38 7.57 2.48
C MET A 35 0.44 6.49 2.99
N ILE A 36 -0.25 6.78 4.10
CA ILE A 36 -1.46 6.10 4.57
C ILE A 36 -2.37 7.23 5.07
N ASP A 37 -3.47 7.47 4.38
CA ASP A 37 -4.45 8.51 4.75
C ASP A 37 -5.88 7.97 4.62
N ASP A 38 -6.75 8.44 5.51
CA ASP A 38 -8.20 8.27 5.37
C ASP A 38 -8.67 9.21 4.27
N THR A 39 -9.57 8.73 3.41
CA THR A 39 -10.10 9.55 2.32
C THR A 39 -11.25 10.41 2.84
N MET A 40 -11.79 11.31 2.00
CA MET A 40 -13.03 12.03 2.34
C MET A 40 -14.22 11.09 2.63
N VAL A 41 -14.11 9.82 2.26
CA VAL A 41 -15.15 8.81 2.53
C VAL A 41 -14.80 8.05 3.81
N PRO A 42 -15.65 8.10 4.85
CA PRO A 42 -15.37 7.43 6.11
C PRO A 42 -15.10 5.93 5.95
N GLY A 43 -14.00 5.46 6.54
CA GLY A 43 -13.62 4.06 6.52
C GLY A 43 -12.96 3.60 5.22
N GLN A 44 -12.78 4.51 4.25
CA GLN A 44 -12.03 4.25 3.04
C GLN A 44 -10.63 4.81 3.18
N TRP A 45 -9.66 3.91 3.19
CA TRP A 45 -8.25 4.22 3.33
C TRP A 45 -7.53 4.17 1.99
N TYR A 46 -6.62 5.11 1.81
CA TYR A 46 -5.71 5.16 0.69
C TYR A 46 -4.27 5.03 1.19
N SER A 47 -3.49 4.17 0.55
CA SER A 47 -2.06 4.06 0.83
C SER A 47 -1.27 3.87 -0.45
N GLN A 48 -0.04 4.36 -0.41
CA GLN A 48 0.91 4.23 -1.50
C GLN A 48 2.28 3.79 -0.97
N ALA A 49 2.91 2.87 -1.69
CA ALA A 49 4.29 2.47 -1.48
C ALA A 49 5.11 2.51 -2.76
N ILE A 50 6.41 2.73 -2.57
CA ILE A 50 7.43 2.57 -3.58
C ILE A 50 8.11 1.23 -3.37
N LEU A 51 8.18 0.45 -4.43
CA LEU A 51 8.83 -0.84 -4.51
C LEU A 51 10.25 -0.68 -5.04
N TYR A 52 11.19 -1.28 -4.31
CA TYR A 52 12.60 -1.38 -4.65
C TYR A 52 12.93 -2.84 -4.94
N ARG A 53 13.69 -3.04 -6.01
CA ARG A 53 14.22 -4.33 -6.40
C ARG A 53 15.71 -4.15 -6.64
N ARG A 54 16.52 -5.04 -6.07
CA ARG A 54 17.98 -5.02 -6.14
C ARG A 54 18.50 -5.71 -7.40
#